data_AF-A0A529JZQ3-F1
#
_entry.id   AF-A0A529JZQ3-F1
#
_cell.length_a   1.000
_cell.length_b   1.000
_cell.length_c   1.000
_cell.angle_alpha   90.00
_cell.angle_beta   90.00
_cell.angle_gamma   90.00
#
_symmetry.space_group_name_H-M   'P 1'
#
loop_
_entity.id
_entity.type
_entity.pdbx_description
1 polymer ?
#
loop_
_entity_poly.entity_id
_entity_poly.type
_entity_poly.pdbx_seq_one_letter_code
_entity_poly.pdbx_strand_id
1 'polypeptide(L)'
;MVGGTKVARTRKGVGKAAPQFLEGDPATGYLPGRKWPVIRYGLVSLLAATILVFAIELIVRGDFAGTVAFFLQPFKPGWTTIIIFALILVGLDAVLGRSHQSLMIVAPLTLALAFVGHQKSLYLGDPLYPTDFLYSRQIVALMPLLVRERPGTAIALAIGI
;
A
#
# COMPACT_ATOMS: atom_id res chain seq x y z
N MET A 1 -19.69 61.50 38.99
CA MET A 1 -19.03 60.80 37.86
C MET A 1 -17.88 59.97 38.43
N VAL A 2 -17.50 58.87 37.75
CA VAL A 2 -16.59 57.78 38.19
C VAL A 2 -17.38 56.66 38.88
N GLY A 3 -17.40 55.41 38.41
CA GLY A 3 -16.70 54.75 37.31
C GLY A 3 -16.89 53.24 37.53
N GLY A 4 -17.77 52.60 36.77
CA GLY A 4 -18.09 51.19 36.92
C GLY A 4 -16.95 50.30 36.41
N THR A 5 -16.26 49.62 37.32
CA THR A 5 -15.30 48.57 36.96
C THR A 5 -16.04 47.28 36.59
N LYS A 6 -16.06 46.99 35.29
CA LYS A 6 -16.50 45.71 34.71
C LYS A 6 -15.65 44.57 35.26
N VAL A 7 -16.29 43.62 35.93
CA VAL A 7 -15.70 42.31 36.27
C VAL A 7 -15.58 41.50 34.98
N ALA A 8 -14.36 41.27 34.51
CA ALA A 8 -14.07 40.41 33.38
C ALA A 8 -14.37 38.94 33.75
N ARG A 9 -15.52 38.42 33.28
CA ARG A 9 -15.81 36.98 33.29
C ARG A 9 -14.98 36.30 32.18
N THR A 10 -13.87 35.69 32.56
CA THR A 10 -13.13 34.77 31.69
C THR A 10 -13.94 33.48 31.53
N ARG A 11 -14.68 33.37 30.44
CA ARG A 11 -15.35 32.12 30.03
C ARG A 11 -14.25 31.15 29.59
N LYS A 12 -13.79 30.29 30.51
CA LYS A 12 -12.95 29.14 30.19
C LYS A 12 -13.81 28.19 29.36
N GLY A 13 -13.51 28.09 28.06
CA GLY A 13 -14.20 27.19 27.15
C GLY A 13 -14.16 25.77 27.70
N VAL A 14 -15.33 25.17 27.85
CA VAL A 14 -15.51 23.76 28.19
C VAL A 14 -14.99 22.96 26.99
N GLY A 15 -13.68 22.74 26.95
CA GLY A 15 -13.11 21.70 26.10
C GLY A 15 -13.70 20.39 26.60
N LYS A 16 -14.50 19.72 25.76
CA LYS A 16 -14.96 18.35 26.01
C LYS A 16 -13.73 17.52 26.38
N ALA A 17 -13.57 17.22 27.66
CA ALA A 17 -12.56 16.29 28.13
C ALA A 17 -12.87 14.95 27.45
N ALA A 18 -11.93 14.46 26.64
CA ALA A 18 -11.98 13.08 26.21
C ALA A 18 -12.01 12.21 27.47
N PRO A 19 -12.79 11.13 27.50
CA PRO A 19 -12.91 10.35 28.72
C PRO A 19 -11.56 9.71 29.07
N GLN A 20 -11.18 9.84 30.34
CA GLN A 20 -9.85 9.57 30.92
C GLN A 20 -9.32 8.15 30.67
N PHE A 21 -10.18 7.19 30.30
CA PHE A 21 -9.79 5.83 29.95
C PHE A 21 -9.06 5.71 28.60
N LEU A 22 -9.14 6.71 27.72
CA LEU A 22 -8.44 6.75 26.43
C LEU A 22 -7.04 7.38 26.53
N GLU A 23 -6.70 7.97 27.69
CA GLU A 23 -5.55 8.87 27.81
C GLU A 23 -4.24 8.15 28.13
N GLY A 24 -4.31 6.85 28.43
CA GLY A 24 -3.17 6.04 28.87
C GLY A 24 -3.04 4.67 28.22
N ASP A 25 -3.93 4.28 27.31
CA ASP A 25 -3.85 2.98 26.65
C ASP A 25 -3.04 3.07 25.34
N PRO A 26 -1.78 2.58 25.31
CA PRO A 26 -0.97 2.59 24.10
C PRO A 26 -1.58 1.74 22.97
N ALA A 27 -2.56 0.88 23.27
CA ALA A 27 -3.30 0.10 22.27
C ALA A 27 -4.35 0.92 21.51
N THR A 28 -4.85 2.03 22.09
CA THR A 28 -5.90 2.84 21.45
C THR A 28 -5.38 3.91 20.48
N GLY A 29 -4.07 4.22 20.52
CA GLY A 29 -3.47 5.27 19.68
C GLY A 29 -4.02 6.69 19.92
N TYR A 30 -4.84 6.88 20.95
CA TYR A 30 -5.48 8.14 21.27
C TYR A 30 -4.54 9.01 22.11
N LEU A 31 -3.77 9.88 21.45
CA LEU A 31 -2.97 10.92 22.12
C LEU A 31 -3.67 12.27 21.96
N PRO A 32 -4.51 12.70 22.93
CA PRO A 32 -5.25 13.94 22.82
C PRO A 32 -4.30 15.13 22.64
N GLY A 33 -4.47 15.87 21.55
CA GLY A 33 -3.76 17.13 21.29
C GLY A 33 -2.46 17.05 20.49
N ARG A 34 -1.89 15.87 20.21
CA ARG A 34 -0.72 15.75 19.31
C ARG A 34 -1.16 15.31 17.91
N LYS A 35 -1.21 16.24 16.96
CA LYS A 35 -1.44 15.93 15.51
C LYS A 35 -0.26 15.20 14.84
N TRP A 36 0.90 15.27 15.49
CA TRP A 36 2.19 14.79 14.97
C TRP A 36 2.29 13.27 14.73
N PRO A 37 1.74 12.38 15.58
CA PRO A 37 1.78 10.94 15.35
C PRO A 37 0.96 10.52 14.13
N VAL A 38 -0.20 11.14 13.91
CA VAL A 38 -1.06 10.86 12.74
C VAL A 38 -0.41 11.33 11.45
N ILE A 39 0.19 12.53 11.45
CA ILE A 39 0.93 13.05 10.29
C ILE A 39 2.13 12.15 9.98
N ARG A 40 2.90 11.77 11.00
CA ARG A 40 4.04 10.84 10.83
C ARG A 40 3.60 9.50 10.25
N TYR A 41 2.54 8.91 10.80
CA TYR A 41 2.01 7.66 10.28
C TYR A 41 1.59 7.78 8.82
N GLY A 42 0.80 8.80 8.47
CA GLY A 42 0.37 9.03 7.09
C GLY A 42 1.56 9.22 6.13
N LEU A 43 2.60 9.95 6.54
CA LEU A 43 3.82 10.12 5.74
C LEU A 43 4.58 8.80 5.56
N VAL A 44 4.70 7.98 6.62
CA VAL A 44 5.37 6.67 6.53
C VAL A 44 4.57 5.71 5.64
N SER A 45 3.25 5.65 5.78
CA SER A 45 2.38 4.84 4.90
C SER A 45 2.47 5.28 3.44
N LEU A 46 2.53 6.60 3.18
CA LEU A 46 2.69 7.14 1.83
C LEU A 46 4.06 6.79 1.23
N LEU A 47 5.12 6.89 2.02
CA LEU A 47 6.47 6.51 1.60
C LEU A 47 6.54 5.00 1.34
N ALA A 48 5.96 4.18 2.19
CA ALA A 48 5.87 2.73 1.99
C ALA A 48 5.09 2.37 0.72
N ALA A 49 3.95 3.03 0.47
CA ALA A 49 3.18 2.85 -0.77
C ALA A 49 4.00 3.26 -2.01
N THR A 50 4.74 4.37 -1.93
CA THR A 50 5.62 4.81 -3.03
C THR A 50 6.67 3.76 -3.35
N ILE A 51 7.37 3.24 -2.32
CA ILE A 51 8.39 2.21 -2.49
C ILE A 51 7.77 0.93 -3.08
N LEU A 52 6.59 0.54 -2.59
CA LEU A 52 5.91 -0.66 -3.06
C LEU A 52 5.49 -0.54 -4.53
N VAL A 53 4.87 0.58 -4.92
CA VAL A 53 4.46 0.82 -6.31
C VAL A 53 5.69 0.92 -7.22
N PHE A 54 6.78 1.55 -6.76
CA PHE A 54 8.04 1.57 -7.50
C PHE A 54 8.61 0.17 -7.72
N ALA A 55 8.61 -0.69 -6.70
CA ALA A 55 9.07 -2.07 -6.81
C ALA A 55 8.21 -2.91 -7.77
N ILE A 56 6.88 -2.75 -7.71
CA ILE A 56 5.94 -3.39 -8.64
C ILE A 56 6.26 -2.97 -10.07
N GLU A 57 6.39 -1.67 -10.32
CA GLU A 57 6.62 -1.14 -11.66
C GLU A 57 7.99 -1.56 -12.22
N LEU A 58 9.00 -1.63 -11.35
CA LEU A 58 10.32 -2.14 -11.71
C LEU A 58 10.26 -3.60 -12.17
N ILE A 59 9.49 -4.44 -11.47
CA ILE A 59 9.27 -5.84 -11.86
C ILE A 59 8.52 -5.91 -13.18
N VAL A 60 7.40 -5.19 -13.31
CA VAL A 60 6.55 -5.27 -14.51
C VAL A 60 7.31 -4.80 -15.76
N ARG A 61 8.04 -3.69 -15.66
CA ARG A 61 8.78 -3.12 -16.80
C ARG A 61 10.10 -3.84 -17.10
N GLY A 62 10.74 -4.41 -16.08
CA GLY A 62 12.10 -4.97 -16.20
C GLY A 62 13.20 -3.93 -16.49
N ASP A 63 12.87 -2.63 -16.50
CA ASP A 63 13.81 -1.54 -16.76
C ASP A 63 13.67 -0.40 -15.74
N PHE A 64 14.80 -0.01 -15.16
CA PHE A 64 14.88 1.06 -14.17
C PHE A 64 14.61 2.44 -14.79
N ALA A 65 15.15 2.73 -15.98
CA ALA A 65 14.99 4.03 -16.62
C ALA A 65 13.53 4.28 -17.03
N GLY A 66 12.89 3.27 -17.62
CA GLY A 66 11.47 3.28 -17.94
C GLY A 66 10.57 3.43 -16.72
N THR A 67 10.97 2.86 -15.57
CA THR A 67 10.25 3.02 -14.29
C THR A 67 10.33 4.45 -13.79
N VAL A 68 11.51 5.07 -13.77
CA VAL A 68 11.65 6.48 -13.37
C VAL A 68 10.87 7.40 -14.32
N ALA A 69 10.94 7.16 -15.63
CA ALA A 69 10.19 7.91 -16.64
C ALA A 69 8.67 7.78 -16.46
N PHE A 70 8.17 6.64 -15.98
CA PHE A 70 6.76 6.45 -15.65
C PHE A 70 6.28 7.41 -14.53
N PHE A 71 7.10 7.60 -13.49
CA PHE A 71 6.76 8.53 -12.40
C PHE A 71 6.90 10.00 -12.79
N LEU A 72 7.78 10.32 -13.75
CA LEU A 72 7.99 11.68 -14.24
C LEU A 72 6.92 12.14 -15.24
N GLN A 73 6.17 11.22 -15.85
CA GLN A 73 5.14 11.55 -16.83
C GLN A 73 3.80 11.85 -16.13
N PRO A 74 3.31 13.11 -16.16
CA PRO A 74 2.10 13.52 -15.42
C PRO A 74 0.83 12.82 -15.89
N PHE A 75 0.80 12.38 -17.15
CA PHE A 75 -0.36 11.74 -17.77
C PHE A 75 -0.45 10.23 -17.52
N LYS A 76 0.56 9.64 -16.87
CA LYS A 76 0.49 8.25 -16.44
C LYS A 76 -0.03 8.19 -15.00
N PRO A 77 -0.89 7.22 -14.65
CA PRO A 77 -1.56 7.16 -13.35
C PRO A 77 -0.66 6.77 -12.17
N GLY A 78 0.64 7.11 -12.18
CA GLY A 78 1.59 6.71 -11.13
C GLY A 78 1.24 7.28 -9.75
N TRP A 79 0.96 8.58 -9.69
CA TRP A 79 0.56 9.26 -8.45
C TRP A 79 -0.78 8.76 -7.91
N THR A 80 -1.75 8.50 -8.78
CA THR A 80 -3.05 7.95 -8.38
C THR A 80 -2.90 6.54 -7.81
N THR A 81 -2.04 5.70 -8.39
CA THR A 81 -1.77 4.36 -7.87
C THR A 81 -1.12 4.42 -6.48
N ILE A 82 -0.15 5.31 -6.26
CA ILE A 82 0.46 5.51 -4.93
C ILE A 82 -0.59 5.88 -3.90
N ILE A 83 -1.47 6.84 -4.22
CA ILE A 83 -2.51 7.30 -3.30
C ILE A 83 -3.49 6.17 -2.98
N ILE A 84 -3.95 5.42 -4.00
CA ILE A 84 -4.85 4.28 -3.80
C ILE A 84 -4.20 3.21 -2.91
N PHE A 85 -2.94 2.85 -3.17
CA PHE A 85 -2.20 1.91 -2.34
C PHE A 85 -2.03 2.41 -0.90
N ALA A 86 -1.72 3.70 -0.71
CA ALA A 86 -1.63 4.29 0.61
C ALA A 86 -2.97 4.20 1.37
N LEU A 87 -4.09 4.47 0.70
CA LEU A 87 -5.43 4.33 1.28
C LEU A 87 -5.76 2.87 1.62
N ILE A 88 -5.37 1.91 0.77
CA ILE A 88 -5.55 0.48 1.04
C ILE A 88 -4.74 0.05 2.27
N LEU A 89 -3.47 0.45 2.36
CA LEU A 89 -2.62 0.12 3.51
C LEU A 89 -3.18 0.71 4.80
N VAL A 90 -3.55 2.00 4.78
CA VAL A 90 -4.13 2.67 5.95
C VAL A 90 -5.48 2.05 6.33
N GLY A 91 -6.34 1.75 5.36
CA GLY A 91 -7.63 1.10 5.59
C GLY A 91 -7.47 -0.30 6.16
N LEU A 92 -6.53 -1.08 5.65
CA LEU A 92 -6.27 -2.43 6.14
C LEU A 92 -5.60 -2.41 7.52
N ASP A 93 -4.70 -1.48 7.79
CA ASP A 93 -4.13 -1.27 9.14
C ASP A 93 -5.22 -0.90 10.15
N ALA A 94 -6.24 -0.13 9.74
CA ALA A 94 -7.39 0.19 10.58
C ALA A 94 -8.27 -1.05 10.86
N VAL A 95 -8.44 -1.95 9.89
CA VAL A 95 -9.17 -3.23 10.06
C VAL A 95 -8.39 -4.20 10.96
N LEU A 96 -7.07 -4.27 10.80
CA LEU A 96 -6.20 -5.15 11.58
C LEU A 96 -5.91 -4.62 12.99
N GLY A 97 -6.22 -3.34 13.26
CA GLY A 97 -5.99 -2.69 14.55
C GLY A 97 -4.52 -2.48 14.88
N ARG A 98 -3.60 -2.67 13.91
CA ARG A 98 -2.16 -2.57 14.11
C ARG A 98 -1.50 -1.84 12.94
N SER A 99 -0.67 -0.86 13.30
CA SER A 99 0.04 -0.02 12.34
C SER A 99 1.06 -0.82 11.52
N HIS A 100 1.07 -0.61 10.20
CA HIS A 100 1.97 -1.23 9.20
C HIS A 100 1.86 -2.75 9.05
N GLN A 101 0.88 -3.40 9.66
CA GLN A 101 0.71 -4.86 9.52
C GLN A 101 0.17 -5.22 8.12
N SER A 102 -0.59 -4.32 7.50
CA SER A 102 -1.07 -4.44 6.12
C SER A 102 0.05 -4.74 5.13
N LEU A 103 1.26 -4.20 5.33
CA LEU A 103 2.41 -4.43 4.45
C LEU A 103 2.82 -5.91 4.39
N MET A 104 2.68 -6.66 5.49
CA MET A 104 3.02 -8.08 5.50
C MET A 104 2.09 -8.93 4.63
N ILE A 105 0.92 -8.40 4.25
CA ILE A 105 -0.07 -9.08 3.41
C ILE A 105 -0.03 -8.49 2.00
N VAL A 106 -0.17 -7.16 1.89
CA VAL A 106 -0.32 -6.46 0.62
C VAL A 106 0.97 -6.54 -0.19
N ALA A 107 2.14 -6.31 0.41
CA ALA A 107 3.39 -6.30 -0.34
C ALA A 107 3.74 -7.66 -0.99
N PRO A 108 3.77 -8.80 -0.27
CA PRO A 108 4.08 -10.07 -0.93
C PRO A 108 3.02 -10.46 -1.96
N LEU A 109 1.74 -10.17 -1.71
CA LEU A 109 0.67 -10.46 -2.66
C LEU A 109 0.85 -9.68 -3.96
N THR A 110 1.04 -8.37 -3.89
CA THR A 110 1.11 -7.51 -5.08
C THR A 110 2.42 -7.70 -5.83
N LEU A 111 3.53 -7.95 -5.14
CA LEU A 111 4.80 -8.30 -5.76
C LEU A 111 4.75 -9.67 -6.46
N ALA A 112 4.08 -10.67 -5.87
CA ALA A 112 3.88 -11.96 -6.52
C ALA A 112 3.03 -11.81 -7.80
N LEU A 113 1.96 -11.01 -7.76
CA LEU A 113 1.14 -10.72 -8.95
C LEU A 113 1.94 -9.97 -10.02
N ALA A 114 2.76 -9.00 -9.62
CA ALA A 114 3.65 -8.27 -10.53
C ALA A 114 4.65 -9.22 -11.21
N PHE A 115 5.24 -10.14 -10.44
CA PHE A 115 6.16 -11.14 -10.96
C PHE A 115 5.48 -12.09 -11.94
N VAL A 116 4.33 -12.67 -11.59
CA VAL A 116 3.57 -13.57 -12.48
C VAL A 116 3.15 -12.83 -13.75
N GLY A 117 2.71 -11.57 -13.64
CA GLY A 117 2.38 -10.74 -14.79
C GLY A 117 3.58 -10.45 -15.69
N HIS A 118 4.76 -10.19 -15.11
CA HIS A 118 5.99 -10.00 -15.86
C HIS A 118 6.38 -11.27 -16.62
N GLN A 119 6.34 -12.45 -15.97
CA GLN A 119 6.62 -13.72 -16.63
C GLN A 119 5.64 -13.98 -17.78
N LYS A 120 4.35 -13.74 -17.56
CA LYS A 120 3.35 -13.90 -18.62
C LYS A 120 3.59 -12.94 -19.80
N SER A 121 3.92 -11.68 -19.53
CA SER A 121 4.23 -10.70 -20.57
C SER A 121 5.51 -11.05 -21.33
N LEU A 122 6.52 -11.60 -20.66
CA LEU A 122 7.78 -12.02 -21.28
C LEU A 122 7.57 -13.18 -22.26
N TYR A 123 6.77 -14.19 -21.86
CA TYR A 123 6.60 -15.41 -22.64
C TYR A 123 5.44 -15.37 -23.64
N LEU A 124 4.35 -14.67 -23.33
CA LEU A 124 3.13 -14.61 -24.17
C LEU A 124 2.89 -13.23 -24.78
N GLY A 125 3.59 -12.18 -24.34
CA GLY A 125 3.34 -10.80 -24.78
C GLY A 125 2.11 -10.13 -24.16
N ASP A 126 1.25 -10.91 -23.48
CA ASP A 126 -0.02 -10.43 -22.93
C ASP A 126 0.08 -10.08 -21.43
N PRO A 127 -0.63 -9.05 -20.96
CA PRO A 127 -0.65 -8.70 -19.55
C PRO A 127 -1.42 -9.72 -18.71
N LEU A 128 -1.29 -9.60 -17.39
CA LEU A 128 -2.09 -10.38 -16.44
C LEU A 128 -3.53 -9.88 -16.45
N TYR A 129 -4.46 -10.72 -16.91
CA TYR A 129 -5.89 -10.42 -16.95
C TYR A 129 -6.60 -11.02 -15.73
N PRO A 130 -7.67 -10.38 -15.24
CA PRO A 130 -8.50 -10.95 -14.17
C PRO A 130 -9.07 -12.35 -14.52
N THR A 131 -9.24 -12.64 -15.81
CA THR A 131 -9.70 -13.95 -16.30
C THR A 131 -8.68 -15.06 -16.06
N ASP A 132 -7.39 -14.76 -15.95
CA ASP A 132 -6.34 -15.76 -15.67
C ASP A 132 -6.58 -16.48 -14.33
N PHE A 133 -7.20 -15.79 -13.36
CA PHE A 133 -7.56 -16.39 -12.07
C PHE A 133 -8.65 -17.46 -12.22
N LEU A 134 -9.59 -17.29 -13.16
CA LEU A 134 -10.64 -18.28 -13.43
C LEU A 134 -10.06 -19.56 -14.03
N TYR A 135 -9.00 -19.43 -14.83
CA TYR A 135 -8.32 -20.54 -15.49
C TYR A 135 -7.09 -21.05 -14.74
N SER A 136 -6.76 -20.48 -13.58
CA SER A 136 -5.57 -20.83 -12.77
C SER A 136 -5.43 -22.33 -12.52
N ARG A 137 -6.52 -23.01 -12.15
CA ARG A 137 -6.54 -24.47 -11.96
C ARG A 137 -6.18 -25.22 -13.25
N GLN A 138 -6.68 -24.75 -14.39
CA GLN A 138 -6.41 -25.39 -15.69
C GLN A 138 -4.94 -25.18 -16.09
N ILE A 139 -4.41 -23.98 -15.89
CA ILE A 139 -3.00 -23.66 -16.15
C ILE A 139 -2.09 -24.56 -15.29
N VAL A 140 -2.36 -24.66 -13.99
CA VAL A 140 -1.57 -25.51 -13.07
C VAL A 140 -1.69 -26.99 -13.44
N ALA A 141 -2.85 -27.45 -13.92
CA ALA A 141 -3.02 -28.83 -14.37
C ALA A 141 -2.17 -29.16 -15.61
N LEU A 142 -1.79 -28.17 -16.42
CA LEU A 142 -0.94 -28.34 -17.60
C LEU A 142 0.56 -28.23 -17.28
N MET A 143 0.95 -27.66 -16.12
CA MET A 143 2.35 -27.51 -15.71
C MET A 143 3.16 -28.82 -15.69
N PRO A 144 2.63 -29.98 -15.27
CA PRO A 144 3.35 -31.24 -15.34
C PRO A 144 3.75 -31.63 -16.76
N LEU A 145 2.96 -31.24 -17.77
CA LEU A 145 3.29 -31.48 -19.19
C LEU A 145 4.45 -30.58 -19.63
N LEU A 146 4.44 -29.31 -19.21
CA LEU A 146 5.56 -28.38 -19.46
C LEU A 146 6.88 -28.93 -18.91
N VAL A 147 6.88 -29.44 -17.67
CA VAL A 147 8.06 -30.02 -17.04
C VAL A 147 8.57 -31.25 -17.78
N ARG A 148 7.66 -32.08 -18.32
CA ARG A 148 8.02 -33.29 -19.07
C ARG A 148 8.59 -32.98 -20.47
N GLU A 149 7.96 -32.06 -21.19
CA GLU A 149 8.30 -31.77 -22.59
C GLU A 149 9.46 -30.75 -22.72
N ARG A 150 9.54 -29.77 -21.80
CA ARG A 150 10.54 -28.67 -21.85
C ARG A 150 11.03 -28.32 -20.45
N PRO A 151 11.82 -29.19 -19.80
CA PRO A 151 12.29 -28.97 -18.42
C PRO A 151 13.12 -27.69 -18.28
N GLY A 152 13.90 -27.33 -19.30
CA GLY A 152 14.68 -26.08 -19.32
C GLY A 152 13.79 -24.84 -19.22
N THR A 153 12.67 -24.81 -19.95
CA THR A 153 11.71 -23.69 -19.89
C THR A 153 10.99 -23.66 -18.55
N ALA A 154 10.68 -24.82 -17.95
CA ALA A 154 10.09 -24.87 -16.62
C ALA A 154 11.04 -24.31 -15.54
N ILE A 155 12.35 -24.59 -15.66
CA ILE A 155 13.36 -24.02 -14.76
C ILE A 155 13.50 -22.52 -14.99
N ALA A 156 13.58 -22.08 -16.25
CA ALA A 156 13.68 -20.66 -16.62
C ALA A 156 12.50 -19.86 -16.04
N LEU A 157 11.28 -20.36 -16.17
CA LEU A 157 10.09 -19.78 -15.55
C LEU A 157 10.17 -19.72 -14.02
N ALA A 158 10.70 -20.76 -13.37
CA ALA A 158 10.82 -20.81 -11.91
C ALA A 158 11.85 -19.82 -11.35
N ILE A 159 12.92 -19.54 -12.10
CA ILE A 159 13.96 -18.55 -11.73
C ILE A 159 13.69 -17.16 -12.32
N GLY A 160 12.68 -17.04 -13.17
CA GLY A 160 12.21 -15.79 -13.76
C GLY A 160 13.08 -15.22 -14.88
N ILE A 161 13.72 -16.08 -15.68
CA ILE A 161 14.58 -15.74 -16.82
C ILE A 161 13.92 -16.20 -18.12
#